data_AF-A0A820FVR5-F1
#
_entry.id   AF-A0A820FVR5-F1
#
_cell.length_a   1.000
_cell.length_b   1.000
_cell.length_c   1.000
_cell.angle_alpha   90.00
_cell.angle_beta   90.00
_cell.angle_gamma   90.00
#
_symmetry.space_group_name_H-M   'P 1'
#
loop_
_entity.id
_entity.type
_entity.pdbx_description
1 polymer ?
#
loop_
_entity_poly.entity_id
_entity_poly.type
_entity_poly.pdbx_seq_one_letter_code
_entity_poly.pdbx_strand_id
1 'polypeptide(L)'
;LAGIGVIVNSLYVNANYIRNITINHNTVYMSQADACLRLNSVTNKNITILNNIFYCVNQSSIKASNDLTGATIYNNAINGSISATGIPSCGTFAISSSAFLNAAATSFYPASNSLLINKGVNLRYQALYDYNGMPRSIVTPTVGAYEYSTTNNPGCLVIKNFKCGSSNASVPQYRLIP
;
A
#
# COMPACT_ATOMS: atom_id res chain seq x y z
N LEU A 1 12.06 -9.07 -10.68
CA LEU A 1 11.36 -8.67 -9.45
C LEU A 1 10.67 -7.36 -9.76
N ALA A 2 9.35 -7.37 -9.76
CA ALA A 2 8.57 -6.24 -10.20
C ALA A 2 8.17 -5.38 -9.00
N GLY A 3 8.35 -4.07 -9.16
CA GLY A 3 8.66 -3.14 -8.07
C GLY A 3 7.46 -2.50 -7.39
N ILE A 4 7.70 -2.15 -6.13
CA ILE A 4 6.89 -1.24 -5.30
C ILE A 4 7.16 0.20 -5.77
N GLY A 5 6.11 1.00 -5.95
CA GLY A 5 6.23 2.46 -6.04
C GLY A 5 6.22 3.06 -4.63
N VAL A 6 7.38 3.20 -3.99
CA VAL A 6 7.47 3.94 -2.72
C VAL A 6 7.61 5.43 -3.04
N ILE A 7 6.54 6.22 -2.86
CA ILE A 7 6.64 7.68 -2.84
C ILE A 7 7.06 8.08 -1.42
N VAL A 8 8.35 8.37 -1.23
CA VAL A 8 8.85 8.93 0.04
C VAL A 8 8.92 10.45 -0.09
N ASN A 9 7.91 11.16 0.40
CA ASN A 9 7.86 12.62 0.30
C ASN A 9 8.82 13.36 1.26
N SER A 10 9.46 12.67 2.21
CA SER A 10 10.65 13.13 2.94
C SER A 10 11.14 12.03 3.88
N LEU A 11 12.31 11.45 3.60
CA LEU A 11 13.00 10.59 4.57
C LEU A 11 14.00 11.45 5.35
N TYR A 12 13.57 12.00 6.50
CA TYR A 12 14.48 12.67 7.41
C TYR A 12 15.12 11.65 8.35
N VAL A 13 16.18 10.98 7.91
CA VAL A 13 16.99 10.10 8.77
C VAL A 13 17.97 10.98 9.53
N ASN A 14 17.59 11.44 10.72
CA ASN A 14 18.53 12.10 11.62
C ASN A 14 18.40 11.45 12.99
N ALA A 15 19.42 10.64 13.32
CA ALA A 15 19.69 9.96 14.59
C ALA A 15 18.54 9.15 15.24
N ASN A 16 18.73 7.82 15.28
CA ASN A 16 18.07 6.82 16.13
C ASN A 16 16.56 6.56 15.98
N TYR A 17 15.77 7.41 15.31
CA TYR A 17 14.33 7.17 15.16
C TYR A 17 13.73 7.58 13.81
N ILE A 18 12.79 6.78 13.34
CA ILE A 18 11.96 7.06 12.16
C ILE A 18 10.69 7.83 12.58
N ARG A 19 10.42 8.97 11.94
CA ARG A 19 9.23 9.82 12.17
C ARG A 19 8.75 10.51 10.88
N ASN A 20 7.53 11.06 10.91
CA ASN A 20 6.90 11.80 9.79
C ASN A 20 6.81 10.99 8.49
N ILE A 21 6.47 9.70 8.61
CA ILE A 21 6.32 8.81 7.46
C ILE A 21 4.84 8.65 7.13
N THR A 22 4.52 8.75 5.84
CA THR A 22 3.24 8.32 5.27
C THR A 22 3.49 7.20 4.27
N ILE A 23 2.89 6.04 4.52
CA ILE A 23 2.84 4.90 3.60
C ILE A 23 1.38 4.71 3.21
N ASN A 24 1.02 4.98 1.96
CA ASN A 24 -0.34 4.78 1.50
C ASN A 24 -0.47 4.17 0.11
N HIS A 25 -1.58 3.45 -0.10
CA HIS A 25 -1.94 2.89 -1.40
C HIS A 25 -0.86 2.02 -2.05
N ASN A 26 -0.12 1.25 -1.25
CA ASN A 26 0.85 0.29 -1.76
C ASN A 26 0.26 -1.12 -1.79
N THR A 27 0.72 -1.94 -2.72
CA THR A 27 0.57 -3.39 -2.65
C THR A 27 1.96 -4.00 -2.48
N VAL A 28 2.18 -4.65 -1.34
CA VAL A 28 3.42 -5.36 -1.03
C VAL A 28 3.14 -6.84 -1.08
N TYR A 29 3.96 -7.56 -1.84
CA TYR A 29 3.82 -9.01 -2.07
C TYR A 29 5.13 -9.71 -1.75
N MET A 30 5.02 -10.89 -1.10
CA MET A 30 6.13 -11.80 -0.84
C MET A 30 7.36 -11.16 -0.17
N SER A 31 7.27 -10.97 1.14
CA SER A 31 8.48 -10.87 1.96
C SER A 31 9.05 -12.26 2.20
N GLN A 32 10.24 -12.54 1.67
CA GLN A 32 10.82 -13.89 1.71
C GLN A 32 11.32 -14.31 3.10
N ALA A 33 11.47 -13.39 4.05
CA ALA A 33 12.20 -13.70 5.29
C ALA A 33 11.59 -13.18 6.60
N ASP A 34 10.64 -12.25 6.59
CA ASP A 34 10.20 -11.63 7.86
C ASP A 34 8.80 -11.02 7.81
N ALA A 35 8.68 -9.82 7.25
CA ALA A 35 7.42 -9.10 7.18
C ALA A 35 7.27 -8.28 5.90
N CYS A 36 6.03 -8.07 5.46
CA CYS A 36 5.71 -7.14 4.36
C CYS A 36 6.08 -5.70 4.73
N LEU A 37 5.77 -5.29 5.96
CA LEU A 37 6.22 -4.04 6.54
C LEU A 37 6.92 -4.30 7.87
N ARG A 38 8.20 -3.94 7.96
CA ARG A 38 8.95 -3.96 9.22
C ARG A 38 9.25 -2.54 9.68
N LEU A 39 8.85 -2.23 10.91
CA LEU A 39 9.08 -0.95 11.56
C LEU A 39 10.01 -1.16 12.76
N ASN A 40 11.31 -0.94 12.55
CA ASN A 40 12.29 -0.92 13.64
C ASN A 40 12.53 0.53 14.06
N SER A 41 12.63 0.78 15.36
CA SER A 41 13.03 2.10 15.90
C SER A 41 12.15 3.27 15.44
N VAL A 42 10.84 3.03 15.38
CA VAL A 42 9.85 4.06 15.06
C VAL A 42 9.40 4.78 16.33
N THR A 43 9.41 6.11 16.32
CA THR A 43 8.65 6.89 17.30
C THR A 43 7.22 6.99 16.80
N ASN A 44 6.26 6.49 17.57
CA ASN A 44 4.83 6.41 17.24
C ASN A 44 4.18 7.74 16.85
N LYS A 45 4.76 8.89 17.23
CA LYS A 45 4.27 10.22 16.86
C LYS A 45 4.62 10.51 15.40
N ASN A 46 3.58 10.62 14.56
CA ASN A 46 3.62 11.01 13.14
C ASN A 46 3.97 9.89 12.15
N ILE A 47 3.44 8.69 12.39
CA ILE A 47 3.44 7.61 11.39
C ILE A 47 2.02 7.41 10.87
N THR A 48 1.88 7.44 9.56
CA THR A 48 0.61 7.22 8.86
C THR A 48 0.77 6.03 7.92
N ILE A 49 0.00 4.97 8.14
CA ILE A 49 -0.02 3.76 7.29
C ILE A 49 -1.47 3.49 6.94
N LEU A 50 -1.88 3.81 5.71
CA LEU A 50 -3.29 3.71 5.32
C LEU A 50 -3.49 3.12 3.93
N ASN A 51 -4.59 2.41 3.73
CA ASN A 51 -5.01 1.89 2.44
C ASN A 51 -3.95 1.04 1.72
N ASN A 52 -3.05 0.37 2.45
CA ASN A 52 -2.07 -0.54 1.84
C ASN A 52 -2.60 -1.98 1.82
N ILE A 53 -2.02 -2.80 0.96
CA ILE A 53 -2.17 -4.24 0.95
C ILE A 53 -0.81 -4.84 1.33
N PHE A 54 -0.79 -5.63 2.39
CA PHE A 54 0.36 -6.44 2.80
C PHE A 54 0.02 -7.92 2.57
N TYR A 55 0.31 -8.41 1.37
CA TYR A 55 0.01 -9.78 0.95
C TYR A 55 1.23 -10.69 1.16
N CYS A 56 1.40 -11.13 2.41
CA CYS A 56 2.54 -11.92 2.89
C CYS A 56 2.07 -13.24 3.52
N VAL A 57 1.66 -14.17 2.66
CA VAL A 57 1.20 -15.51 3.05
C VAL A 57 2.22 -16.17 3.98
N ASN A 58 1.75 -16.72 5.10
CA ASN A 58 2.55 -17.39 6.14
C ASN A 58 3.63 -16.53 6.84
N GLN A 59 3.60 -15.20 6.67
CA GLN A 59 4.53 -14.28 7.30
C GLN A 59 3.78 -13.15 8.02
N SER A 60 4.51 -12.27 8.71
CA SER A 60 3.89 -11.07 9.25
C SER A 60 3.57 -10.08 8.13
N SER A 61 2.34 -9.62 8.06
CA SER A 61 1.96 -8.49 7.22
C SER A 61 2.57 -7.20 7.74
N ILE A 62 2.50 -6.97 9.06
CA ILE A 62 3.11 -5.84 9.74
C ILE A 62 3.87 -6.36 10.96
N LYS A 63 5.12 -5.94 11.12
CA LYS A 63 5.96 -6.24 12.27
C LYS A 63 6.57 -4.95 12.82
N ALA A 64 6.46 -4.72 14.11
CA ALA A 64 7.05 -3.56 14.77
C ALA A 64 7.71 -3.95 16.09
N SER A 65 8.90 -3.39 16.36
CA SER A 65 9.60 -3.59 17.64
C SER A 65 9.07 -2.70 18.77
N ASN A 66 8.35 -1.63 18.42
CA ASN A 66 7.83 -0.63 19.34
C ASN A 66 6.29 -0.61 19.26
N ASP A 67 5.66 -0.14 20.33
CA ASP A 67 4.22 0.08 20.38
C ASP A 67 3.80 1.19 19.40
N LEU A 68 2.77 0.92 18.59
CA LEU A 68 2.27 1.84 17.56
C LEU A 68 1.08 2.70 18.04
N THR A 69 0.77 2.72 19.34
CA THR A 69 -0.28 3.55 19.92
C THR A 69 -0.02 5.02 19.56
N GLY A 70 -1.00 5.67 18.94
CA GLY A 70 -0.90 7.05 18.45
C GLY A 70 -0.42 7.19 17.00
N ALA A 71 0.01 6.10 16.34
CA ALA A 71 0.18 6.09 14.89
C ALA A 71 -1.19 6.05 14.19
N THR A 72 -1.30 6.69 13.03
CA THR A 72 -2.49 6.65 12.18
C THR A 72 -2.42 5.42 11.29
N ILE A 73 -3.03 4.33 11.73
CA ILE A 73 -3.09 3.07 10.95
C ILE A 73 -4.56 2.79 10.65
N TYR A 74 -4.94 2.78 9.36
CA TYR A 74 -6.33 2.62 8.94
C TYR A 74 -6.47 1.83 7.63
N ASN A 75 -7.45 0.93 7.60
CA ASN A 75 -7.90 0.20 6.41
C ASN A 75 -6.77 -0.39 5.56
N ASN A 76 -5.77 -0.99 6.22
CA ASN A 76 -4.77 -1.79 5.52
C ASN A 76 -5.27 -3.23 5.38
N ALA A 77 -5.30 -3.74 4.15
CA ALA A 77 -5.61 -5.13 3.89
C ALA A 77 -4.39 -6.01 4.21
N ILE A 78 -4.60 -7.10 4.92
CA ILE A 78 -3.53 -8.02 5.31
C ILE A 78 -3.83 -9.46 4.91
N ASN A 79 -2.80 -10.16 4.46
CA ASN A 79 -2.79 -11.62 4.37
C ASN A 79 -1.52 -12.09 5.06
N GLY A 80 -1.66 -12.55 6.30
CA GLY A 80 -0.55 -12.83 7.21
C GLY A 80 -0.89 -12.41 8.64
N SER A 81 0.09 -12.47 9.53
CA SER A 81 -0.07 -12.08 10.93
C SER A 81 0.30 -10.61 11.19
N ILE A 82 -0.17 -10.06 12.29
CA ILE A 82 0.35 -8.80 12.83
C ILE A 82 1.23 -9.14 14.03
N SER A 83 2.48 -8.70 13.99
CA SER A 83 3.45 -8.82 15.08
C SER A 83 3.82 -7.41 15.57
N ALA A 84 2.84 -6.72 16.13
CA ALA A 84 2.94 -5.34 16.64
C ALA A 84 1.86 -5.10 17.69
N THR A 85 2.12 -4.21 18.66
CA THR A 85 1.12 -3.72 19.61
C THR A 85 0.65 -2.30 19.23
N GLY A 86 -0.48 -1.86 19.78
CA GLY A 86 -1.00 -0.51 19.56
C GLY A 86 -1.66 -0.26 18.20
N ILE A 87 -1.87 -1.30 17.39
CA ILE A 87 -2.65 -1.18 16.14
C ILE A 87 -4.15 -1.18 16.49
N PRO A 88 -4.92 -0.14 16.09
CA PRO A 88 -6.37 -0.11 16.31
C PRO A 88 -7.10 -1.27 15.59
N SER A 89 -8.26 -1.68 16.09
CA SER A 89 -9.09 -2.73 15.46
C SER A 89 -9.54 -2.37 14.04
N CYS A 90 -9.75 -1.09 13.75
CA CYS A 90 -10.02 -0.55 12.41
C CYS A 90 -8.75 -0.35 11.55
N GLY A 91 -7.56 -0.62 12.10
CA GLY A 91 -6.30 -0.37 11.42
C GLY A 91 -6.02 -1.34 10.27
N THR A 92 -6.60 -2.53 10.35
CA THR A 92 -6.39 -3.60 9.37
C THR A 92 -7.63 -4.43 9.16
N PHE A 93 -7.71 -5.12 8.01
CA PHE A 93 -8.71 -6.14 7.74
C PHE A 93 -8.10 -7.29 6.93
N ALA A 94 -8.62 -8.49 7.12
CA ALA A 94 -8.09 -9.68 6.45
C ALA A 94 -8.56 -9.79 5.00
N ILE A 95 -7.67 -10.26 4.13
CA ILE A 95 -7.97 -10.62 2.73
C ILE A 95 -7.37 -11.99 2.41
N SER A 96 -7.84 -12.59 1.31
CA SER A 96 -7.29 -13.82 0.73
C SER A 96 -6.87 -13.57 -0.74
N SER A 97 -6.42 -14.60 -1.44
CA SER A 97 -6.13 -14.53 -2.88
C SER A 97 -7.32 -14.09 -3.72
N SER A 98 -8.56 -14.33 -3.26
CA SER A 98 -9.78 -13.95 -3.99
C SER A 98 -10.03 -12.44 -4.03
N ALA A 99 -9.26 -11.65 -3.27
CA ALA A 99 -9.32 -10.20 -3.38
C ALA A 99 -8.75 -9.68 -4.72
N PHE A 100 -8.03 -10.51 -5.46
CA PHE A 100 -7.31 -10.14 -6.68
C PHE A 100 -7.79 -10.94 -7.90
N LEU A 101 -7.61 -10.39 -9.10
CA LEU A 101 -7.87 -11.12 -10.34
C LEU A 101 -7.02 -12.39 -10.47
N ASN A 102 -5.71 -12.30 -10.19
CA ASN A 102 -4.83 -13.47 -10.23
C ASN A 102 -3.55 -13.25 -9.40
N ALA A 103 -3.63 -13.42 -8.08
CA ALA A 103 -2.49 -13.26 -7.19
C ALA A 103 -1.34 -14.24 -7.50
N ALA A 104 -1.66 -15.47 -7.95
CA ALA A 104 -0.67 -16.49 -8.29
C ALA A 104 0.19 -16.09 -9.50
N ALA A 105 -0.38 -15.36 -10.45
CA ALA A 105 0.33 -14.76 -11.58
C ALA A 105 0.82 -13.33 -11.29
N THR A 106 0.93 -12.93 -10.02
CA THR A 106 1.37 -11.59 -9.58
C THR A 106 0.50 -10.43 -10.09
N SER A 107 -0.77 -10.71 -10.44
CA SER A 107 -1.77 -9.70 -10.78
C SER A 107 -2.57 -9.33 -9.53
N PHE A 108 -2.23 -8.17 -8.97
CA PHE A 108 -2.87 -7.63 -7.75
C PHE A 108 -3.94 -6.58 -8.04
N TYR A 109 -4.43 -6.52 -9.29
CA TYR A 109 -5.63 -5.74 -9.58
C TYR A 109 -6.84 -6.38 -8.85
N PRO A 110 -7.73 -5.59 -8.23
CA PRO A 110 -8.86 -6.11 -7.49
C PRO A 110 -9.80 -6.96 -8.36
N ALA A 111 -10.26 -8.09 -7.82
CA ALA A 111 -11.39 -8.80 -8.42
C ALA A 111 -12.68 -7.97 -8.33
N SER A 112 -13.65 -8.23 -9.20
CA SER A 112 -14.91 -7.45 -9.27
C SER A 112 -15.76 -7.49 -7.99
N ASN A 113 -15.63 -8.55 -7.20
CA ASN A 113 -16.28 -8.71 -5.89
C ASN A 113 -15.32 -8.48 -4.72
N SER A 114 -14.17 -7.85 -4.96
CA SER A 114 -13.13 -7.70 -3.97
C SER A 114 -13.56 -6.80 -2.82
N LEU A 115 -13.24 -7.22 -1.59
CA LEU A 115 -13.39 -6.43 -0.38
C LEU A 115 -12.47 -5.19 -0.36
N LEU A 116 -11.54 -5.05 -1.30
CA LEU A 116 -10.65 -3.88 -1.41
C LEU A 116 -11.38 -2.65 -1.98
N ILE A 117 -12.43 -2.88 -2.78
CA ILE A 117 -13.16 -1.85 -3.52
C ILE A 117 -13.91 -0.97 -2.51
N ASN A 118 -13.75 0.35 -2.62
CA ASN A 118 -14.39 1.34 -1.75
C ASN A 118 -14.14 1.12 -0.24
N LYS A 119 -13.04 0.46 0.14
CA LYS A 119 -12.67 0.27 1.55
C LYS A 119 -11.57 1.18 2.05
N GLY A 120 -10.91 1.95 1.19
CA GLY A 120 -9.94 2.91 1.65
C GLY A 120 -10.60 4.13 2.32
N VAL A 121 -9.81 4.85 3.11
CA VAL A 121 -10.17 6.16 3.68
C VAL A 121 -9.49 7.27 2.91
N ASN A 122 -10.21 8.36 2.64
CA ASN A 122 -9.57 9.60 2.23
C ASN A 122 -9.13 10.39 3.48
N LEU A 123 -7.81 10.45 3.69
CA LEU A 123 -7.18 11.31 4.67
C LEU A 123 -6.21 12.26 3.96
N ARG A 124 -5.80 13.33 4.66
CA ARG A 124 -4.77 14.25 4.20
C ARG A 124 -3.56 13.44 3.71
N TYR A 125 -3.10 13.70 2.48
CA TYR A 125 -1.98 13.03 1.78
C TYR A 125 -2.29 11.77 0.96
N GLN A 126 -3.55 11.50 0.60
CA GLN A 126 -3.89 10.42 -0.34
C GLN A 126 -3.24 10.62 -1.73
N ALA A 127 -2.73 9.54 -2.33
CA ALA A 127 -2.39 9.54 -3.75
C ALA A 127 -3.63 9.83 -4.61
N LEU A 128 -3.53 10.76 -5.58
CA LEU A 128 -4.65 11.11 -6.45
C LEU A 128 -4.90 10.10 -7.57
N TYR A 129 -3.83 9.41 -7.96
CA TYR A 129 -3.84 8.42 -9.03
C TYR A 129 -3.32 7.08 -8.51
N ASP A 130 -3.76 6.00 -9.14
CA ASP A 130 -3.29 4.65 -8.87
C ASP A 130 -2.06 4.30 -9.72
N TYR A 131 -1.60 3.05 -9.61
CA TYR A 131 -0.47 2.53 -10.38
C TYR A 131 -0.68 2.59 -11.91
N ASN A 132 -1.92 2.49 -12.37
CA ASN A 132 -2.28 2.57 -13.78
C ASN A 132 -2.45 4.02 -14.27
N GLY A 133 -2.27 5.01 -13.41
CA GLY A 133 -2.56 6.41 -13.71
C GLY A 133 -4.05 6.73 -13.73
N MET A 134 -4.91 5.87 -13.17
CA MET A 134 -6.34 6.10 -13.03
C MET A 134 -6.63 6.97 -11.81
N PRO A 135 -7.53 7.96 -11.89
CA PRO A 135 -7.98 8.72 -10.74
C PRO A 135 -8.58 7.79 -9.67
N ARG A 136 -8.28 8.06 -8.41
CA ARG A 136 -8.89 7.37 -7.27
C ARG A 136 -10.19 8.03 -6.85
N SER A 137 -11.11 7.25 -6.26
CA SER A 137 -12.28 7.83 -5.58
C SER A 137 -11.83 8.78 -4.46
N ILE A 138 -12.44 9.97 -4.43
CA ILE A 138 -12.17 11.02 -3.44
C ILE A 138 -12.91 10.81 -2.12
N VAL A 139 -13.74 9.77 -2.00
CA VAL A 139 -14.48 9.48 -0.76
C VAL A 139 -14.01 8.17 -0.16
N THR A 140 -14.09 7.11 -0.97
CA THR A 140 -13.74 5.74 -0.59
C THR A 140 -12.91 5.13 -1.70
N PRO A 141 -11.59 5.36 -1.73
CA PRO A 141 -10.72 4.75 -2.72
C PRO A 141 -10.61 3.24 -2.53
N THR A 142 -10.12 2.55 -3.55
CA THR A 142 -9.75 1.14 -3.43
C THR A 142 -8.46 1.01 -2.61
N VAL A 143 -8.42 0.04 -1.70
CA VAL A 143 -7.22 -0.30 -0.91
C VAL A 143 -6.16 -0.92 -1.82
N GLY A 144 -4.92 -0.48 -1.70
CA GLY A 144 -3.77 -0.98 -2.47
C GLY A 144 -3.35 -0.10 -3.64
N ALA A 145 -2.46 -0.65 -4.48
CA ALA A 145 -1.82 0.05 -5.59
C ALA A 145 -2.77 0.43 -6.74
N TYR A 146 -3.92 -0.21 -6.84
CA TYR A 146 -4.85 -0.05 -7.96
C TYR A 146 -6.16 0.58 -7.50
N GLU A 147 -6.80 1.33 -8.37
CA GLU A 147 -8.22 1.69 -8.29
C GLU A 147 -9.03 0.72 -9.14
N TYR A 148 -10.06 0.12 -8.54
CA TYR A 148 -10.99 -0.69 -9.32
C TYR A 148 -11.87 0.21 -10.20
N SER A 149 -11.95 -0.12 -11.47
CA SER A 149 -12.71 0.65 -12.48
C SER A 149 -13.43 -0.26 -13.47
N THR A 150 -12.86 -1.42 -13.80
CA THR A 150 -13.48 -2.41 -14.69
C THR A 150 -13.17 -3.83 -14.21
N THR A 151 -13.82 -4.84 -14.78
CA THR A 151 -13.57 -6.25 -14.41
C THR A 151 -12.15 -6.72 -14.75
N ASN A 152 -11.48 -6.08 -15.71
CA ASN A 152 -10.10 -6.40 -16.08
C ASN A 152 -9.15 -5.30 -15.62
N ASN A 153 -7.86 -5.62 -15.46
CA ASN A 153 -6.86 -4.59 -15.21
C ASN A 153 -6.69 -3.72 -16.47
N PRO A 154 -7.04 -2.41 -16.45
CA PRO A 154 -6.93 -1.56 -17.64
C PRO A 154 -5.48 -1.14 -17.94
N GLY A 155 -4.56 -1.33 -17.00
CA GLY A 155 -3.14 -1.03 -17.17
C GLY A 155 -2.30 -2.25 -17.53
N CYS A 156 -0.99 -2.05 -17.63
CA CYS A 156 -0.09 -3.11 -18.04
C CYS A 156 0.23 -4.10 -16.89
N LEU A 157 0.44 -5.37 -17.24
CA LEU A 157 0.76 -6.44 -16.30
C LEU A 157 2.16 -6.28 -15.73
N VAL A 158 2.29 -6.45 -14.42
CA VAL A 158 3.55 -6.40 -13.70
C VAL A 158 4.42 -7.62 -14.05
N ILE A 159 5.44 -7.44 -14.91
CA ILE A 159 6.33 -8.52 -15.39
C ILE A 159 7.82 -8.27 -15.07
N LYS A 160 8.70 -9.23 -15.36
CA LYS A 160 10.15 -9.04 -15.21
C LYS A 160 10.64 -7.92 -16.15
N ASN A 161 11.54 -7.06 -15.67
CA ASN A 161 12.11 -5.91 -16.41
C ASN A 161 11.09 -4.84 -16.84
N PHE A 162 9.99 -4.71 -16.10
CA PHE A 162 8.90 -3.84 -16.45
C PHE A 162 9.25 -2.35 -16.47
N LYS A 163 8.80 -1.67 -17.53
CA LYS A 163 8.59 -0.22 -17.60
C LYS A 163 7.21 -0.07 -18.26
N CYS A 164 6.13 0.21 -17.52
CA CYS A 164 4.89 0.65 -18.18
C CYS A 164 5.24 1.97 -18.87
N GLY A 165 5.36 1.96 -20.19
CA GLY A 165 5.34 3.18 -20.97
C GLY A 165 3.93 3.74 -20.85
N SER A 166 3.79 4.90 -20.21
CA SER A 166 2.60 5.73 -20.35
C SER A 166 2.47 6.09 -21.82
N SER A 167 1.77 5.29 -22.61
CA SER A 167 1.74 5.50 -24.05
C SER A 167 0.88 6.71 -24.45
N ASN A 168 0.09 7.33 -23.57
CA ASN A 168 -0.63 8.59 -23.88
C ASN A 168 -1.19 9.41 -22.70
N ALA A 169 -0.85 9.09 -21.44
CA ALA A 169 -1.23 9.99 -20.34
C ALA A 169 -0.09 10.98 -20.11
N SER A 170 -0.36 12.26 -20.35
CA SER A 170 0.37 13.36 -19.72
C SER A 170 0.19 13.26 -18.21
N VAL A 171 0.87 12.31 -17.58
CA VAL A 171 1.09 12.33 -16.13
C VAL A 171 1.83 13.65 -15.90
N PRO A 172 1.30 14.57 -15.07
CA PRO A 172 2.05 15.76 -14.72
C PRO A 172 3.37 15.27 -14.13
N GLN A 173 4.46 15.52 -14.84
CA GLN A 173 5.77 15.34 -14.26
C GLN A 173 5.79 16.22 -13.03
N TYR A 174 5.89 15.62 -11.84
CA TYR A 174 6.16 16.36 -10.63
C TYR A 174 7.49 17.08 -10.86
N ARG A 175 7.39 18.36 -11.21
CA ARG A 175 8.51 19.28 -11.15
C ARG A 175 8.85 19.36 -9.67
N LEU A 176 9.98 18.77 -9.28
CA LEU A 176 10.58 19.06 -8.00
C LEU A 176 10.76 20.58 -7.97
N ILE A 177 9.96 21.26 -7.16
CA ILE A 177 10.17 22.68 -6.89
C ILE A 177 11.45 22.72 -6.04
N PRO A 178 12.49 23.47 -6.47
CA PRO A 178 13.75 23.57 -5.73
C PRO A 178 13.56 24.14 -4.33
#